data_AF-A0A7D5T1I7-F1
#
_entry.id   AF-A0A7D5T1I7-F1
#
_cell.length_a   1.000
_cell.length_b   1.000
_cell.length_c   1.000
_cell.angle_alpha   90.00
_cell.angle_beta   90.00
_cell.angle_gamma   90.00
#
_symmetry.space_group_name_H-M   'P 1'
#
loop_
_entity.id
_entity.type
_entity.pdbx_description
1 polymer ?
#
loop_
_entity_poly.entity_id
_entity_poly.type
_entity_poly.pdbx_seq_one_letter_code
_entity_poly.pdbx_strand_id
1 'polypeptide(L)'
;MSEEVDVVICSGYSPGARVLRAAVREASKKERIRMVTVAPALAEIPKAVEEMRALAGRCVVVVDGCEGFCGLQTLMRYGVNPVGKLMLNQYAMVSDKAVQLESEKIVKLVQEARSKCGKA
;
A
#
# COMPACT_ATOMS: atom_id res chain seq x y z
N MET A 1 8.82 -19.04 -8.75
CA MET A 1 7.54 -18.30 -8.82
C MET A 1 7.80 -16.89 -8.29
N SER A 2 7.61 -15.84 -9.08
CA SER A 2 7.73 -14.47 -8.57
C SER A 2 6.56 -14.20 -7.62
N GLU A 3 6.85 -14.14 -6.32
CA GLU A 3 5.85 -13.82 -5.30
C GLU A 3 5.24 -12.44 -5.58
N GLU A 4 3.92 -12.42 -5.69
CA GLU A 4 3.10 -11.22 -5.78
C GLU A 4 3.09 -10.52 -4.43
N VAL A 5 3.38 -9.21 -4.41
CA VAL A 5 3.37 -8.40 -3.19
C VAL A 5 2.05 -7.65 -3.09
N ASP A 6 1.43 -7.71 -1.92
CA ASP A 6 0.22 -6.96 -1.60
C ASP A 6 0.59 -5.54 -1.18
N VAL A 7 0.17 -4.56 -1.98
CA VAL A 7 0.40 -3.13 -1.69
C VAL A 7 -0.88 -2.54 -1.15
N VAL A 8 -0.91 -2.34 0.17
CA VAL A 8 -2.05 -1.78 0.89
C VAL A 8 -1.98 -0.26 0.88
N ILE A 9 -3.06 0.39 0.45
CA ILE A 9 -3.16 1.86 0.37
C ILE A 9 -4.41 2.39 1.05
N CYS A 10 -4.35 3.62 1.57
CA CYS A 10 -5.52 4.28 2.12
C CYS A 10 -6.53 4.70 1.03
N SER A 11 -7.83 4.64 1.35
CA SER A 11 -8.92 5.08 0.46
C SER A 11 -9.16 6.59 0.44
N GLY A 12 -8.23 7.40 0.96
CA GLY A 12 -8.41 8.85 1.09
C GLY A 12 -8.63 9.58 -0.24
N TYR A 13 -9.13 10.82 -0.17
CA TYR A 13 -9.35 11.70 -1.33
C TYR A 13 -8.44 12.93 -1.35
N SER A 14 -7.51 13.07 -0.40
CA SER A 14 -6.55 14.17 -0.38
C SER A 14 -5.66 14.17 -1.65
N PRO A 15 -5.03 15.30 -2.02
CA PRO A 15 -4.07 15.32 -3.13
C PRO A 15 -2.95 14.28 -2.95
N GLY A 16 -2.48 14.05 -1.72
CA GLY A 16 -1.54 12.97 -1.39
C GLY A 16 -2.10 11.57 -1.71
N ALA A 17 -3.37 11.30 -1.37
CA ALA A 17 -4.01 10.03 -1.73
C ALA A 17 -4.23 9.87 -3.25
N ARG A 18 -4.43 10.97 -3.98
CA ARG A 18 -4.49 10.96 -5.45
C ARG A 18 -3.12 10.66 -6.07
N VAL A 19 -2.05 11.27 -5.57
CA VAL A 19 -0.67 10.94 -5.95
C VAL A 19 -0.38 9.48 -5.64
N LEU A 20 -0.76 8.99 -4.45
CA LEU A 20 -0.59 7.59 -4.05
C LEU A 20 -1.20 6.60 -5.04
N ARG A 21 -2.47 6.78 -5.39
CA ARG A 21 -3.17 5.90 -6.34
C ARG A 21 -2.54 5.94 -7.73
N ALA A 22 -2.11 7.12 -8.17
CA ALA A 22 -1.40 7.24 -9.44
C ALA A 22 -0.02 6.55 -9.38
N ALA A 23 0.74 6.75 -8.31
CA ALA A 23 2.07 6.20 -8.13
C ALA A 23 2.07 4.67 -8.01
N VAL A 24 1.10 4.08 -7.28
CA VAL A 24 0.94 2.62 -7.20
C VAL A 24 0.56 2.02 -8.55
N ARG A 25 -0.30 2.69 -9.33
CA ARG A 25 -0.64 2.26 -10.69
C ARG A 25 0.55 2.37 -11.66
N GLU A 26 1.41 3.37 -11.52
CA GLU A 26 2.66 3.41 -12.28
C GLU A 26 3.63 2.32 -11.82
N ALA A 27 3.69 2.02 -10.52
CA ALA A 27 4.49 0.92 -9.99
C ALA A 27 3.99 -0.45 -10.47
N SER A 28 2.68 -0.67 -10.60
CA SER A 28 2.11 -1.93 -11.07
C SER A 28 2.42 -2.24 -12.54
N LYS A 29 2.83 -1.25 -13.32
CA LYS A 29 3.35 -1.46 -14.69
C LYS A 29 4.77 -2.03 -14.69
N LYS A 30 5.51 -1.87 -13.59
CA LYS A 30 6.93 -2.25 -13.45
C LYS A 30 7.11 -3.51 -12.59
N GLU A 31 6.22 -3.70 -11.62
CA GLU A 31 6.27 -4.79 -10.64
C GLU A 31 4.94 -5.54 -10.57
N ARG A 32 5.02 -6.85 -10.33
CA ARG A 32 3.82 -7.67 -10.08
C ARG A 32 3.32 -7.41 -8.66
N ILE A 33 2.30 -6.54 -8.55
CA ILE A 33 1.67 -6.16 -7.29
C ILE A 33 0.16 -6.37 -7.35
N ARG A 34 -0.44 -6.74 -6.21
CA ARG A 34 -1.87 -6.66 -5.99
C ARG A 34 -2.16 -5.44 -5.12
N MET A 35 -2.88 -4.47 -5.66
CA MET A 35 -3.27 -3.28 -4.91
C MET A 35 -4.49 -3.59 -4.03
N VAL A 36 -4.38 -3.30 -2.74
CA VAL A 36 -5.48 -3.48 -1.78
C VAL A 36 -5.81 -2.12 -1.18
N THR A 37 -7.03 -1.63 -1.42
CA THR A 37 -7.44 -0.32 -0.91
C THR A 37 -8.22 -0.49 0.38
N VAL A 38 -7.76 0.14 1.46
CA VAL A 38 -8.41 0.07 2.77
C VAL A 38 -9.12 1.38 3.10
N ALA A 39 -10.38 1.25 3.53
CA ALA A 39 -11.15 2.38 4.03
C ALA A 39 -11.04 2.44 5.56
N PRO A 40 -10.58 3.55 6.16
CA PRO A 40 -10.35 3.67 7.61
C PRO A 40 -11.59 3.47 8.49
N ALA A 41 -12.77 3.28 7.90
CA ALA A 41 -14.03 3.12 8.61
C ALA A 41 -14.60 1.70 8.62
N LEU A 42 -14.00 0.69 7.99
CA LEU A 42 -14.48 -0.68 8.17
C LEU A 42 -15.78 -1.04 7.41
N ALA A 43 -16.82 -0.19 7.32
CA ALA A 43 -17.95 -0.14 8.28
C ALA A 43 -18.38 -1.52 8.85
N GLU A 44 -17.39 -2.29 9.33
CA GLU A 44 -17.47 -3.74 9.57
C GLU A 44 -18.16 -4.52 8.45
N ILE A 45 -17.99 -4.08 7.19
CA ILE A 45 -18.52 -4.76 6.02
C ILE A 45 -17.85 -6.14 5.97
N PRO A 46 -18.60 -7.25 6.11
CA PRO A 46 -18.02 -8.58 6.34
C PRO A 46 -16.97 -8.97 5.31
N LYS A 47 -17.26 -8.70 4.03
CA LYS A 47 -16.33 -8.98 2.91
C LYS A 47 -15.00 -8.23 3.03
N ALA A 48 -15.02 -6.98 3.48
CA ALA A 48 -13.80 -6.18 3.63
C ALA A 48 -12.98 -6.63 4.86
N VAL A 49 -13.66 -7.07 5.92
CA VAL A 49 -13.00 -7.70 7.08
C VAL A 49 -12.32 -9.01 6.68
N GLU A 50 -12.99 -9.85 5.90
CA GLU A 50 -12.42 -11.10 5.36
C GLU A 50 -11.20 -10.82 4.48
N GLU A 51 -11.29 -9.83 3.58
CA GLU A 51 -10.16 -9.43 2.73
C GLU A 51 -8.95 -8.99 3.57
N MET A 52 -9.15 -8.21 4.64
CA MET A 52 -8.06 -7.81 5.54
C MET A 52 -7.45 -9.00 6.27
N ARG A 53 -8.26 -9.90 6.82
CA ARG A 53 -7.76 -11.09 7.51
C ARG A 53 -7.01 -12.02 6.57
N ALA A 54 -7.42 -12.12 5.30
CA ALA A 54 -6.75 -12.91 4.28
C ALA A 54 -5.36 -12.37 3.90
N LEU A 55 -5.01 -11.15 4.31
CA LEU A 55 -3.64 -10.62 4.17
C LEU A 55 -2.67 -11.19 5.23
N ALA A 56 -3.18 -11.79 6.31
CA ALA A 56 -2.34 -12.44 7.31
C ALA A 56 -1.56 -13.60 6.66
N GLY A 57 -0.24 -13.61 6.87
CA GLY A 57 0.65 -14.61 6.26
C GLY A 57 1.01 -14.34 4.80
N ARG A 58 0.57 -13.23 4.20
CA ARG A 58 1.00 -12.81 2.86
C ARG A 58 2.14 -11.79 2.91
N CYS A 59 2.84 -11.61 1.79
CA CYS A 59 3.86 -10.57 1.65
C CYS A 59 3.20 -9.20 1.46
N VAL A 60 3.00 -8.48 2.56
CA VAL A 60 2.25 -7.22 2.58
C VAL A 60 3.18 -6.04 2.82
N VAL A 61 3.05 -5.00 2.00
CA VAL A 61 3.58 -3.67 2.28
C VAL A 61 2.45 -2.66 2.39
N VAL A 62 2.66 -1.59 3.15
CA VAL A 62 1.70 -0.51 3.29
C VAL A 62 2.27 0.81 2.80
N VAL A 63 1.47 1.56 2.05
CA VAL A 63 1.83 2.88 1.55
C VAL A 63 0.74 3.87 1.96
N ASP A 64 1.08 4.78 2.86
CA ASP A 64 0.18 5.79 3.39
C ASP A 64 0.44 7.16 2.73
N GLY A 65 -0.64 7.81 2.29
CA GLY A 65 -0.57 9.11 1.60
C GLY A 65 -0.65 10.32 2.53
N CYS A 66 -0.82 10.12 3.84
CA CYS A 66 -0.85 11.17 4.85
C CYS A 66 -0.51 10.63 6.25
N GLU A 67 -0.29 11.54 7.19
CA GLU A 67 0.05 11.26 8.60
C GLU A 67 -1.07 10.59 9.40
N GLY A 68 -2.25 10.41 8.80
CA GLY A 68 -3.32 9.62 9.42
C GLY A 68 -2.98 8.13 9.51
N PHE A 69 -2.03 7.64 8.70
CA PHE A 69 -1.60 6.23 8.67
C PHE A 69 -2.76 5.24 8.61
N CYS A 70 -3.85 5.62 7.92
CA CYS A 70 -5.08 4.84 7.85
C CYS A 70 -4.84 3.41 7.35
N GLY A 71 -3.90 3.25 6.41
CA GLY A 71 -3.45 1.96 5.91
C GLY A 71 -2.86 1.11 7.03
N LEU A 72 -1.80 1.61 7.67
CA LEU A 72 -1.09 0.91 8.71
C LEU A 72 -1.98 0.60 9.93
N GLN A 73 -2.77 1.57 10.39
CA GLN A 73 -3.70 1.40 11.51
C GLN A 73 -4.74 0.31 11.21
N THR A 74 -5.26 0.27 9.98
CA THR A 74 -6.22 -0.77 9.58
C THR A 74 -5.56 -2.14 9.61
N LEU A 75 -4.36 -2.30 9.04
CA LEU A 75 -3.65 -3.59 9.07
C LEU A 75 -3.40 -4.09 10.49
N MET A 76 -2.92 -3.20 11.37
CA MET A 76 -2.69 -3.54 12.78
C MET A 76 -3.97 -3.98 13.50
N ARG A 77 -5.12 -3.32 13.23
CA ARG A 77 -6.42 -3.70 13.80
C ARG A 77 -6.82 -5.14 13.47
N TYR A 78 -6.42 -5.66 12.30
CA TYR A 78 -6.71 -7.03 11.87
C TYR A 78 -5.54 -8.00 12.05
N GLY A 79 -4.52 -7.63 12.83
CA GLY A 79 -3.38 -8.50 13.15
C GLY A 79 -2.44 -8.75 11.97
N VAL A 80 -2.46 -7.90 10.95
CA VAL A 80 -1.56 -7.99 9.79
C VAL A 80 -0.34 -7.11 10.03
N ASN A 81 0.84 -7.71 10.02
CA ASN A 81 2.10 -6.98 10.18
C ASN A 81 2.78 -6.82 8.81
N PRO A 82 2.80 -5.61 8.22
CA PRO A 82 3.45 -5.41 6.92
C PRO A 82 4.97 -5.53 7.04
N VAL A 83 5.61 -6.19 6.07
CA VAL A 83 7.07 -6.37 6.01
C VAL A 83 7.82 -5.09 5.61
N GLY A 84 7.08 -4.10 5.12
CA GLY A 84 7.57 -2.80 4.72
C GLY A 84 6.48 -1.74 4.79
N LYS A 85 6.87 -0.52 5.14
CA LYS A 85 5.97 0.64 5.20
C LYS A 85 6.61 1.84 4.51
N LEU A 86 5.81 2.62 3.82
CA LEU A 86 6.21 3.87 3.20
C LEU A 86 5.14 4.93 3.48
N MET A 87 5.57 6.11 3.92
CA MET A 87 4.73 7.29 3.92
C MET A 87 5.14 8.16 2.74
N LEU A 88 4.18 8.55 1.91
CA LEU A 88 4.47 9.48 0.82
C LEU A 88 4.74 10.87 1.37
N ASN A 89 5.43 11.67 0.55
CA ASN A 89 5.52 13.10 0.79
C ASN A 89 4.12 13.74 0.82
N GLN A 90 3.98 14.84 1.55
CA GLN A 90 2.77 15.65 1.47
C GLN A 90 2.76 16.44 0.16
N TYR A 91 1.63 16.39 -0.53
CA TYR A 91 1.43 17.09 -1.79
C TYR A 91 0.25 18.04 -1.67
N ALA A 92 0.48 19.31 -2.05
CA ALA A 92 -0.60 20.29 -2.21
C ALA A 92 -1.33 20.10 -3.55
N MET A 93 -0.63 19.59 -4.56
CA MET A 93 -1.16 19.36 -5.91
C MET A 93 -0.59 18.06 -6.50
N VAL A 94 -1.36 17.44 -7.38
CA VAL A 94 -0.94 16.26 -8.14
C VAL A 94 -0.10 16.72 -9.33
N SER A 95 1.08 16.13 -9.52
CA SER A 95 1.92 16.36 -10.69
C SER A 95 2.58 15.07 -11.16
N ASP A 96 2.92 14.97 -12.44
CA ASP A 96 3.59 13.78 -13.00
C ASP A 96 4.93 13.51 -12.33
N LYS A 97 5.68 14.57 -12.01
CA LYS A 97 6.95 14.47 -11.26
C LYS A 97 6.74 13.85 -9.89
N ALA A 98 5.69 14.24 -9.17
CA ALA A 98 5.34 13.64 -7.88
C ALA A 98 4.98 12.16 -8.04
N VAL A 99 4.15 11.83 -9.03
CA VAL A 99 3.72 10.46 -9.30
C VAL A 99 4.92 9.56 -9.63
N GLN A 100 5.83 10.00 -10.50
CA GLN A 100 7.00 9.24 -10.88
C GLN A 100 7.94 9.02 -9.69
N LEU A 101 8.23 10.07 -8.91
CA LEU A 101 9.09 9.99 -7.73
C LEU A 101 8.57 8.97 -6.71
N GLU A 102 7.28 9.05 -6.38
CA GLU A 102 6.71 8.13 -5.40
C GLU A 102 6.55 6.71 -5.96
N SER A 103 6.31 6.56 -7.27
CA SER A 103 6.29 5.25 -7.94
C SER A 103 7.61 4.52 -7.79
N GLU A 104 8.74 5.21 -7.99
CA GLU A 104 10.08 4.62 -7.85
C GLU A 104 10.36 4.17 -6.40
N LYS A 105 9.92 4.94 -5.40
CA LYS A 105 10.00 4.53 -4.00
C LYS A 105 9.15 3.30 -3.70
N ILE A 106 7.95 3.22 -4.26
CA ILE A 106 7.06 2.05 -4.10
C ILE A 106 7.69 0.81 -4.75
N VAL A 107 8.25 0.94 -5.96
CA VAL A 107 8.96 -0.16 -6.62
C VAL A 107 10.11 -0.67 -5.76
N LYS A 108 10.93 0.23 -5.22
CA LYS A 108 12.03 -0.14 -4.32
C LYS A 108 11.54 -0.87 -3.07
N LEU A 109 10.47 -0.36 -2.44
CA LEU A 109 9.85 -1.01 -1.28
C LEU A 109 9.36 -2.43 -1.61
N VAL A 110 8.74 -2.61 -2.77
CA VAL A 110 8.24 -3.92 -3.24
C VAL A 110 9.39 -4.90 -3.48
N GLN A 111 10.47 -4.45 -4.11
CA GLN A 111 11.66 -5.27 -4.32
C GLN A 111 12.32 -5.70 -3.01
N GLU A 112 12.45 -4.77 -2.06
CA GLU A 112 12.95 -5.05 -0.71
C GLU A 112 12.04 -6.03 0.03
N ALA A 113 10.72 -5.83 -0.02
CA ALA A 113 9.75 -6.71 0.61
C ALA A 113 9.82 -8.14 0.04
N ARG A 114 9.88 -8.28 -1.29
CA ARG A 114 10.02 -9.58 -1.95
C ARG A 114 11.25 -10.35 -1.47
N SER A 115 12.37 -9.65 -1.26
CA SER A 115 13.60 -10.27 -0.74
C SER A 115 13.50 -10.75 0.72
N LYS A 116 12.58 -10.17 1.50
CA LYS A 116 12.31 -10.55 2.89
C LYS A 116 11.31 -11.69 2.97
N CYS A 117 10.28 -11.67 2.13
CA CYS A 117 9.23 -12.68 2.11
C CYS A 117 9.71 -14.01 1.53
N GLY A 118 10.51 -14.00 0.46
CA GLY A 118 11.05 -15.22 -0.14
C GLY A 118 12.15 -15.93 0.66
N LYS A 119 12.45 -15.46 1.87
CA LYS A 119 13.39 -16.07 2.82
C LYS A 119 12.69 -16.75 4.01
N ALA A 120 11.36 -16.74 4.05
CA ALA A 120 10.54 -17.35 5.10
C ALA A 120 10.05 -18.74 4.70
#